data_AF-A0A1H5WBH8-F1
#
_entry.id   AF-A0A1H5WBH8-F1
#
_cell.length_a   1.000
_cell.length_b   1.000
_cell.length_c   1.000
_cell.angle_alpha   90.00
_cell.angle_beta   90.00
_cell.angle_gamma   90.00
#
_symmetry.space_group_name_H-M   'P 1'
#
loop_
_entity.id
_entity.type
_entity.pdbx_description
1 polymer ?
#
loop_
_entity_poly.entity_id
_entity_poly.type
_entity_poly.pdbx_seq_one_letter_code
_entity_poly.pdbx_strand_id
1 'polypeptide(L)'
;MKAITLLLIGFIINWTIPKIGSHPNYTAKKIVYNQVEPNLIGVWVMVKSEKDGFEFFDDSIREGYTYTYAKNGDFILDIRIVRQQTSELNLRIIDFPRFKWKAENGEIEIRAIDEHGKIFATHVDYYNFSADTLVIRNSNLTSYYLRKK
;
A
#
# COMPACT_ATOMS: atom_id res chain seq x y z
N MET A 1 -35.74 -61.84 -15.92
CA MET A 1 -34.87 -61.97 -14.73
C MET A 1 -34.58 -60.56 -14.22
N LYS A 2 -35.28 -60.05 -13.19
CA LYS A 2 -34.90 -60.05 -11.75
C LYS A 2 -33.46 -59.49 -11.55
N ALA A 3 -33.31 -58.19 -11.27
CA ALA A 3 -33.27 -57.49 -9.95
C ALA A 3 -31.81 -57.46 -9.40
N ILE A 4 -31.23 -56.45 -8.73
CA ILE A 4 -31.58 -55.62 -7.55
C ILE A 4 -30.51 -54.47 -7.50
N THR A 5 -30.82 -53.17 -7.59
CA THR A 5 -31.05 -52.14 -6.53
C THR A 5 -30.04 -52.05 -5.36
N LEU A 6 -29.33 -50.91 -5.22
CA LEU A 6 -29.12 -50.11 -3.98
C LEU A 6 -28.22 -48.89 -4.32
N LEU A 7 -28.73 -47.66 -4.48
CA LEU A 7 -29.11 -46.62 -3.51
C LEU A 7 -27.94 -45.92 -2.78
N LEU A 8 -27.80 -44.61 -3.01
CA LEU A 8 -27.62 -43.50 -2.04
C LEU A 8 -27.36 -42.21 -2.87
N ILE A 9 -28.36 -41.33 -3.12
CA ILE A 9 -28.76 -40.14 -2.33
C ILE A 9 -27.56 -39.22 -2.03
N GLY A 10 -27.52 -37.90 -2.27
CA GLY A 10 -28.42 -36.84 -2.76
C GLY A 10 -27.50 -35.69 -3.27
N PHE A 11 -27.89 -34.55 -3.80
CA PHE A 11 -29.01 -33.64 -3.58
C PHE A 11 -29.20 -32.83 -4.87
N ILE A 12 -30.43 -32.63 -5.31
CA ILE A 12 -30.79 -31.64 -6.33
C ILE A 12 -31.13 -30.34 -5.59
N ILE A 13 -30.45 -29.24 -5.92
CA ILE A 13 -30.99 -27.90 -5.65
C ILE A 13 -31.02 -27.10 -6.95
N ASN A 14 -32.19 -26.50 -7.14
CA ASN A 14 -32.78 -25.91 -8.31
C ASN A 14 -32.09 -24.59 -8.70
N TRP A 15 -31.63 -24.45 -9.94
CA TRP A 15 -31.16 -23.17 -10.46
C TRP A 15 -32.36 -22.30 -10.82
N THR A 16 -32.61 -21.26 -10.03
CA THR A 16 -33.46 -20.13 -10.44
C THR A 16 -32.55 -18.96 -10.78
N ILE A 17 -32.57 -18.54 -12.05
CA ILE A 17 -31.91 -17.32 -12.53
C ILE A 17 -32.88 -16.16 -12.25
N PRO A 18 -32.54 -15.16 -11.41
CA PRO A 18 -33.31 -13.92 -11.34
C PRO A 18 -32.91 -12.99 -12.49
N LYS A 19 -33.93 -12.36 -13.09
CA LYS A 19 -33.85 -11.39 -14.19
C LYS A 19 -33.05 -10.14 -13.79
N ILE A 20 -32.28 -9.63 -14.74
CA ILE A 20 -31.56 -8.35 -14.68
C ILE A 20 -32.55 -7.20 -14.48
N GLY A 21 -32.31 -6.36 -13.47
CA GLY A 21 -33.04 -5.13 -13.23
C GLY A 21 -32.24 -4.16 -12.36
N SER A 22 -31.94 -2.99 -12.93
CA SER A 22 -31.32 -1.78 -12.36
C SER A 22 -29.86 -1.91 -11.87
N HIS A 23 -29.01 -1.06 -12.48
CA HIS A 23 -27.61 -0.84 -12.17
C HIS A 23 -27.33 -0.81 -10.66
N PRO A 24 -26.26 -1.47 -10.17
CA PRO A 24 -25.78 -1.13 -8.85
C PRO A 24 -25.40 0.34 -8.90
N ASN A 25 -26.15 1.13 -8.13
CA ASN A 25 -25.78 2.49 -7.80
C ASN A 25 -24.43 2.35 -7.09
N TYR A 26 -23.33 2.54 -7.83
CA TYR A 26 -21.98 2.66 -7.29
C TYR A 26 -21.99 3.92 -6.44
N THR A 27 -22.55 3.80 -5.24
CA THR A 27 -22.22 4.70 -4.15
C THR A 27 -20.73 4.50 -3.97
N ALA A 28 -19.95 5.41 -4.55
CA ALA A 28 -18.56 5.58 -4.21
C ALA A 28 -18.56 5.70 -2.69
N LYS A 29 -18.25 4.59 -2.01
CA LYS A 29 -18.13 4.54 -0.56
C LYS A 29 -16.99 5.49 -0.29
N LYS A 30 -17.31 6.72 0.09
CA LYS A 30 -16.35 7.76 0.46
C LYS A 30 -15.45 7.10 1.48
N ILE A 31 -14.22 6.74 1.07
CA ILE A 31 -13.30 6.08 1.97
C ILE A 31 -12.89 7.17 2.96
N VAL A 32 -13.53 7.18 4.12
CA VAL A 32 -13.19 8.07 5.21
C VAL A 32 -11.89 7.50 5.81
N TYR A 33 -10.76 7.91 5.26
CA TYR A 33 -9.43 7.61 5.78
C TYR A 33 -9.10 8.60 6.90
N ASN A 34 -9.54 8.33 8.13
CA ASN A 34 -9.30 9.23 9.27
C ASN A 34 -8.60 8.55 10.45
N GLN A 35 -7.58 7.74 10.18
CA GLN A 35 -6.52 7.45 11.15
C GLN A 35 -5.19 7.82 10.48
N VAL A 36 -4.88 9.10 10.62
CA VAL A 36 -3.68 9.75 10.12
C VAL A 36 -2.93 10.25 11.35
N GLU A 37 -1.75 9.70 11.64
CA GLU A 37 -0.88 10.19 12.71
C GLU A 37 -0.32 11.56 12.31
N PRO A 38 -0.67 12.67 12.98
CA PRO A 38 -0.26 14.01 12.57
C PRO A 38 1.26 14.18 12.50
N ASN A 39 2.00 13.46 13.34
CA ASN A 39 3.47 13.53 13.36
C ASN A 39 4.12 12.82 12.17
N LEU A 40 3.43 11.93 11.47
CA LEU A 40 3.97 11.34 10.24
C LEU A 40 3.86 12.29 9.05
N ILE A 41 2.91 13.24 9.07
CA ILE A 41 2.67 14.14 7.95
C ILE A 41 3.91 14.99 7.66
N GLY A 42 4.42 14.89 6.43
CA GLY A 42 5.59 15.65 6.00
C GLY A 42 6.41 14.91 4.96
N VAL A 43 7.55 15.53 4.61
CA VAL A 43 8.56 14.96 3.72
C VAL A 43 9.72 14.45 4.56
N TRP A 44 10.13 13.22 4.32
CA TRP A 44 11.15 12.50 5.08
C TRP A 44 12.28 12.06 4.15
N VAL A 45 13.51 12.10 4.67
CA VAL A 45 14.70 11.64 3.96
C VAL A 45 15.34 10.56 4.81
N MET A 46 15.62 9.40 4.19
CA MET A 46 16.34 8.33 4.88
C MET A 46 17.79 8.77 5.09
N VAL A 47 18.29 8.65 6.31
CA VAL A 47 19.67 9.02 6.67
C VAL A 47 20.52 7.84 7.10
N LYS A 48 19.86 6.73 7.46
CA LYS A 48 20.52 5.51 7.93
C LYS A 48 19.59 4.32 7.71
N SER A 49 20.15 3.19 7.36
CA SER A 49 19.47 1.89 7.30
C SER A 49 20.32 0.84 8.02
N GLU A 50 19.67 -0.08 8.70
CA GLU A 50 20.30 -1.18 9.41
C GLU A 50 19.66 -2.52 9.05
N LYS A 51 20.49 -3.54 8.87
CA LYS A 51 20.09 -4.94 8.72
C LYS A 51 20.83 -5.77 9.76
N ASP A 52 20.09 -6.53 10.56
CA ASP A 52 20.64 -7.37 11.62
C ASP A 52 21.57 -6.61 12.60
N GLY A 53 21.29 -5.32 12.83
CA GLY A 53 22.08 -4.42 13.69
C GLY A 53 23.32 -3.81 13.04
N PHE A 54 23.60 -4.13 11.77
CA PHE A 54 24.71 -3.55 11.01
C PHE A 54 24.21 -2.51 10.02
N GLU A 55 25.02 -1.48 9.76
CA GLU A 55 24.70 -0.49 8.73
C GLU A 55 24.53 -1.16 7.37
N PHE A 56 23.40 -0.88 6.72
CA PHE A 56 23.05 -1.37 5.41
C PHE A 56 23.13 -0.23 4.41
N PHE A 57 23.92 -0.43 3.35
CA PHE A 57 24.05 0.55 2.27
C PHE A 57 22.81 0.53 1.39
N ASP A 58 21.91 1.46 1.65
CA ASP A 58 20.71 1.69 0.85
C ASP A 58 20.96 2.83 -0.15
N ASP A 59 20.84 2.55 -1.45
CA ASP A 59 21.02 3.54 -2.52
C ASP A 59 20.06 4.74 -2.36
N SER A 60 18.91 4.57 -1.72
CA SER A 60 17.97 5.67 -1.46
C SER A 60 18.57 6.80 -0.63
N ILE A 61 19.55 6.50 0.24
CA ILE A 61 20.27 7.48 1.04
C ILE A 61 21.21 8.29 0.14
N ARG A 62 22.02 7.59 -0.68
CA ARG A 62 22.98 8.21 -1.60
C ARG A 62 22.30 9.07 -2.67
N GLU A 63 21.19 8.57 -3.19
CA GLU A 63 20.41 9.21 -4.26
C GLU A 63 19.38 10.23 -3.72
N GLY A 64 19.29 10.37 -2.39
CA GLY A 64 18.48 11.39 -1.72
C GLY A 64 16.98 11.25 -1.99
N TYR A 65 16.46 10.02 -1.95
CA TYR A 65 15.03 9.76 -2.13
C TYR A 65 14.23 10.39 -0.99
N THR A 66 13.01 10.83 -1.32
CA THR A 66 12.12 11.42 -0.32
C THR A 66 10.82 10.63 -0.21
N TYR A 67 10.35 10.52 1.02
CA TYR A 67 9.16 9.77 1.42
C TYR A 67 8.16 10.78 1.96
N THR A 68 7.03 10.94 1.30
CA THR A 68 6.01 11.93 1.72
C THR A 68 4.77 11.22 2.21
N TYR A 69 4.38 11.51 3.45
CA TYR A 69 3.10 11.13 4.02
C TYR A 69 2.18 12.35 3.97
N ALA A 70 1.32 12.43 2.95
CA ALA A 70 0.46 13.59 2.75
C ALA A 70 -0.80 13.52 3.64
N LYS A 71 -1.30 14.69 4.06
CA LYS A 71 -2.49 14.83 4.92
C LYS A 71 -3.76 14.21 4.31
N ASN A 72 -3.83 14.11 2.98
CA ASN A 72 -4.95 13.51 2.25
C ASN A 72 -4.85 11.97 2.13
N GLY A 73 -3.87 11.35 2.79
CA GLY A 73 -3.61 9.91 2.76
C GLY A 73 -2.78 9.45 1.55
N ASP A 74 -2.26 10.33 0.70
CA ASP A 74 -1.32 9.95 -0.35
C ASP A 74 0.07 9.66 0.22
N PHE A 75 0.67 8.57 -0.24
CA PHE A 75 2.08 8.26 -0.03
C PHE A 75 2.83 8.51 -1.33
N ILE A 76 3.91 9.28 -1.27
CA ILE A 76 4.72 9.62 -2.44
C ILE A 76 6.16 9.23 -2.15
N LEU A 77 6.65 8.27 -2.93
CA LEU A 77 8.07 7.95 -3.01
C LEU A 77 8.65 8.73 -4.20
N ASP A 78 9.36 9.82 -3.92
CA ASP A 78 10.03 10.61 -4.94
C ASP A 78 11.39 9.99 -5.26
N ILE A 79 11.38 9.11 -6.26
CA ILE A 79 12.59 8.55 -6.84
C ILE A 79 13.02 9.49 -7.96
N ARG A 80 13.89 10.45 -7.64
CA ARG A 80 14.41 11.44 -8.61
C ARG A 80 14.97 10.79 -9.87
N ILE A 81 15.63 9.64 -9.71
CA ILE A 81 16.14 8.80 -10.80
C ILE A 81 15.02 8.34 -11.73
N VAL A 82 13.89 7.89 -11.18
CA VAL A 82 12.76 7.44 -11.99
C VAL A 82 12.15 8.61 -12.75
N ARG A 83 12.01 9.79 -12.13
CA ARG A 83 11.54 10.99 -12.86
C ARG A 83 12.47 11.36 -14.01
N GLN A 84 13.78 11.31 -13.79
CA GLN A 84 14.78 11.57 -14.83
C GLN A 84 14.67 10.53 -15.96
N GLN A 85 14.72 9.23 -15.64
CA GLN A 85 14.61 8.15 -16.62
C GLN A 85 13.28 8.17 -17.38
N THR A 86 12.17 8.51 -16.73
CA THR A 86 10.84 8.62 -17.38
C THR A 86 10.78 9.79 -18.35
N SER A 87 11.41 10.92 -18.00
CA SER A 87 11.50 12.08 -18.89
C SER A 87 12.33 11.76 -20.15
N GLU A 88 13.35 10.92 -20.01
CA GLU A 88 14.17 10.43 -21.13
C GLU A 88 13.43 9.40 -21.99
N LEU A 89 12.49 8.63 -21.41
CA LEU A 89 11.76 7.54 -22.08
C LEU A 89 10.37 7.93 -22.60
N ASN A 90 9.91 9.19 -22.45
CA ASN A 90 8.58 9.66 -22.89
C ASN A 90 7.39 8.83 -22.34
N LEU A 91 7.58 8.15 -21.21
CA LEU A 91 6.52 7.39 -20.55
C LEU A 91 5.53 8.36 -19.90
N ARG A 92 4.23 8.08 -20.00
CA ARG A 92 3.20 8.93 -19.38
C ARG A 92 3.24 8.73 -17.87
N ILE A 93 3.06 9.82 -17.12
CA ILE A 93 2.98 9.83 -15.64
C ILE A 93 1.89 8.86 -15.09
N ILE A 94 0.97 8.40 -15.94
CA ILE A 94 -0.13 7.47 -15.64
C ILE A 94 0.36 6.06 -15.25
N ASP A 95 1.58 5.66 -15.62
CA ASP A 95 2.09 4.30 -15.37
C ASP A 95 2.65 4.09 -13.97
N PHE A 96 2.61 5.11 -13.10
CA PHE A 96 3.08 4.98 -11.72
C PHE A 96 1.98 4.50 -10.78
N PRO A 97 2.24 3.45 -9.97
CA PRO A 97 1.30 3.02 -8.96
C PRO A 97 1.04 4.16 -7.97
N ARG A 98 -0.24 4.44 -7.72
CA ARG A 98 -0.65 5.41 -6.70
C ARG A 98 -0.61 4.72 -5.36
N PHE A 99 0.05 5.34 -4.39
CA PHE A 99 0.12 4.78 -3.05
C PHE A 99 -0.73 5.57 -2.07
N LYS A 100 -1.44 4.86 -1.20
CA LYS A 100 -2.13 5.43 -0.05
C LYS A 100 -1.48 4.93 1.22
N TRP A 101 -1.54 5.74 2.28
CA TRP A 101 -1.11 5.33 3.60
C TRP A 101 -2.18 5.57 4.66
N LYS A 102 -2.06 4.83 5.75
CA LYS A 102 -2.70 5.12 7.04
C LYS A 102 -1.74 4.70 8.16
N ALA A 103 -1.94 5.26 9.35
CA ALA A 103 -1.17 4.86 10.52
C ALA A 103 -2.08 4.68 11.74
N GLU A 104 -1.92 3.56 12.42
CA GLU A 104 -2.71 3.21 13.59
C GLU A 104 -1.88 2.28 14.49
N ASN A 105 -1.95 2.46 15.81
CA ASN A 105 -1.32 1.56 16.79
C ASN A 105 0.18 1.27 16.56
N GLY A 106 0.95 2.27 16.11
CA GLY A 106 2.39 2.11 15.83
C GLY A 106 2.72 1.37 14.53
N GLU A 107 1.71 1.15 13.66
CA GLU A 107 1.87 0.56 12.34
C GLU A 107 1.57 1.58 11.24
N ILE A 108 2.33 1.54 10.14
CA ILE A 108 2.06 2.24 8.89
C ILE A 108 1.65 1.19 7.87
N GLU A 109 0.45 1.34 7.30
CA GLU A 109 0.01 0.51 6.18
C GLU A 109 0.09 1.35 4.89
N ILE A 110 0.84 0.86 3.89
CA ILE A 110 0.97 1.44 2.56
C ILE A 110 0.25 0.52 1.57
N ARG A 111 -0.64 1.09 0.74
CA ARG A 111 -1.44 0.36 -0.26
C ARG A 111 -1.13 0.88 -1.65
N ALA A 112 -0.80 -0.01 -2.57
CA ALA A 112 -0.71 0.30 -3.99
C ALA A 112 -2.10 0.16 -4.63
N ILE A 113 -2.50 1.18 -5.37
CA ILE A 113 -3.83 1.32 -5.96
C ILE A 113 -3.71 1.55 -7.46
N ASP A 114 -4.49 0.81 -8.24
CA ASP A 114 -4.57 0.96 -9.69
C ASP A 114 -5.35 2.22 -10.11
N GLU A 115 -5.48 2.47 -11.41
CA GLU A 115 -6.21 3.62 -11.95
C GLU A 115 -7.70 3.66 -11.54
N HIS A 116 -8.30 2.50 -11.26
CA HIS A 116 -9.71 2.34 -10.88
C HIS A 116 -9.96 2.39 -9.37
N GLY A 117 -8.91 2.51 -8.56
CA GLY A 117 -9.05 2.56 -7.11
C GLY A 117 -8.99 1.18 -6.42
N LYS A 118 -8.67 0.11 -7.15
CA LYS A 118 -8.54 -1.24 -6.59
C LYS A 118 -7.15 -1.39 -5.97
N ILE A 119 -7.12 -1.92 -4.75
CA ILE A 119 -5.87 -2.27 -4.06
C ILE A 119 -5.35 -3.57 -4.65
N PHE A 120 -4.08 -3.58 -5.07
CA PHE A 120 -3.41 -4.77 -5.61
C PHE A 120 -2.17 -5.19 -4.82
N ALA A 121 -1.66 -4.32 -3.94
CA ALA A 121 -0.60 -4.66 -3.00
C ALA A 121 -0.76 -3.86 -1.69
N THR A 122 -0.38 -4.48 -0.58
CA THR A 122 -0.35 -3.87 0.75
C THR A 122 0.96 -4.21 1.43
N HIS A 123 1.55 -3.24 2.11
CA HIS A 123 2.73 -3.37 2.94
C HIS A 123 2.46 -2.76 4.31
N VAL A 124 3.01 -3.37 5.36
CA VAL A 124 2.88 -2.89 6.74
C VAL A 124 4.26 -2.82 7.37
N ASP A 125 4.57 -1.66 7.94
CA ASP A 125 5.78 -1.41 8.72
C ASP A 125 5.41 -0.97 10.15
N TYR A 126 6.29 -1.22 11.10
CA TYR A 126 6.21 -0.64 12.45
C TYR A 126 6.95 0.68 12.50
N TYR A 127 6.42 1.68 13.20
CA TYR A 127 7.07 2.96 13.34
C TYR A 127 7.10 3.47 14.78
N ASN A 128 8.06 4.34 15.05
CA ASN A 128 8.13 5.14 16.28
C ASN A 128 8.91 6.43 16.01
N PHE A 129 8.81 7.38 16.92
CA PHE A 129 9.61 8.60 16.91
C PHE A 129 10.64 8.57 18.04
N SER A 130 11.87 8.90 17.70
CA SER A 130 12.97 9.15 18.65
C SER A 130 13.44 10.59 18.46
N ALA A 131 12.97 11.48 19.34
CA ALA A 131 13.07 12.93 19.15
C ALA A 131 12.54 13.35 17.76
N ASP A 132 13.37 13.98 16.93
CA ASP A 132 13.03 14.43 15.58
C ASP A 132 13.21 13.35 14.50
N THR A 133 13.59 12.13 14.89
CA THR A 133 13.85 11.01 13.98
C THR A 133 12.65 10.08 13.90
N LEU A 134 12.17 9.83 12.69
CA LEU A 134 11.23 8.75 12.41
C LEU A 134 12.01 7.46 12.21
N VAL A 135 11.64 6.41 12.94
CA VAL A 135 12.23 5.07 12.81
C VAL A 135 11.17 4.11 12.31
N ILE A 136 11.43 3.49 11.17
CA ILE A 136 10.54 2.49 10.55
C ILE A 136 11.24 1.13 10.58
N ARG A 137 10.51 0.07 10.95
CA ARG A 137 11.02 -1.29 11.05
C ARG A 137 10.10 -2.27 10.33
N ASN A 138 10.69 -3.15 9.53
CA ASN A 138 10.04 -4.38 9.07
C ASN A 138 10.91 -5.60 9.39
N SER A 139 10.52 -6.76 8.86
CA SER A 139 11.20 -8.03 9.10
C SER A 139 12.67 -8.04 8.68
N ASN A 140 13.09 -7.11 7.81
CA ASN A 140 14.39 -7.15 7.15
C ASN A 140 15.27 -5.95 7.49
N LEU A 141 14.67 -4.78 7.73
CA LEU A 141 15.38 -3.51 7.82
C LEU A 141 14.81 -2.62 8.92
N THR A 142 15.70 -1.86 9.54
CA THR A 142 15.36 -0.68 10.35
C THR A 142 15.90 0.56 9.64
N SER A 143 14.99 1.45 9.26
CA SER A 143 15.31 2.67 8.52
C SER A 143 15.04 3.90 9.39
N TYR A 144 15.95 4.87 9.33
CA TYR A 144 15.90 6.10 10.10
C TYR A 144 15.75 7.29 9.16
N TYR A 145 14.83 8.18 9.49
CA TYR A 145 14.46 9.31 8.65
C TYR A 145 14.49 10.61 9.42
N LEU A 146 14.98 11.65 8.75
CA LEU A 146 14.85 13.04 9.22
C LEU A 146 13.79 13.76 8.41
N ARG A 147 13.04 14.63 9.10
CA ARG A 147 12.08 15.49 8.44
C ARG A 147 12.81 16.56 7.64
N LYS A 148 12.44 16.70 6.37
CA LYS A 148 12.92 17.79 5.51
C LYS A 148 12.22 19.09 5.92
N LYS A 149 13.02 20.11 6.23
CA LYS A 149 12.55 21.46 6.57
C LYS A 149 12.04 22.21 5.34
#